data_AF-A0A516WT32-F1
#
_entry.id   AF-A0A516WT32-F1
#
_cell.length_a   1.000
_cell.length_b   1.000
_cell.length_c   1.000
_cell.angle_alpha   90.00
_cell.angle_beta   90.00
_cell.angle_gamma   90.00
#
_symmetry.space_group_name_H-M   'P 1'
#
loop_
_entity.id
_entity.type
_entity.pdbx_description
1 polymer ?
#
loop_
_entity_poly.entity_id
_entity_poly.type
_entity_poly.pdbx_seq_one_letter_code
_entity_poly.pdbx_strand_id
1 'polypeptide(L)'
;MARIRTAAEAEINAAEQMQKLGYGDATALLGGADGGIDVYSSRAYAQVKWRGGSAGKSDLTNLYDTRGTSHARKLLYFSGPGYTDEAVDYADAVGIALFRCEPDGETPPVGAHAPKLVAAARNSTVAVAPPPPPPPEPESPARIVARNAWAMVAGFFGAHWRLLGAVVCTIVLMIAPFGEGNVGLRVFATILAVVGAPVFWLLYVQHRHANDR
;
A
#
# COMPACT_ATOMS: atom_id res chain seq x y z
N MET A 1 -9.63 -13.24 -17.95
CA MET A 1 -9.00 -12.97 -16.64
C MET A 1 -9.83 -13.63 -15.54
N ALA A 2 -9.20 -14.05 -14.45
CA ALA A 2 -9.92 -14.55 -13.28
C ALA A 2 -10.73 -13.40 -12.65
N ARG A 3 -11.98 -13.65 -12.29
CA ARG A 3 -12.86 -12.67 -11.64
C ARG A 3 -12.25 -12.24 -10.29
N ILE A 4 -12.17 -10.94 -10.03
CA ILE A 4 -11.73 -10.39 -8.74
C ILE A 4 -12.78 -10.72 -7.68
N ARG A 5 -12.35 -11.33 -6.57
CA ARG A 5 -13.19 -11.77 -5.45
C ARG A 5 -12.72 -11.18 -4.13
N THR A 6 -11.43 -10.91 -3.99
CA THR A 6 -10.81 -10.43 -2.75
C THR A 6 -10.24 -9.02 -2.90
N ALA A 7 -10.00 -8.34 -1.77
CA ALA A 7 -9.35 -7.03 -1.77
C ALA A 7 -7.90 -7.12 -2.30
N ALA A 8 -7.16 -8.15 -1.90
CA ALA A 8 -5.80 -8.40 -2.39
C ALA A 8 -5.76 -8.59 -3.93
N GLU A 9 -6.72 -9.32 -4.50
CA GLU A 9 -6.83 -9.45 -5.97
C GLU A 9 -7.15 -8.10 -6.64
N ALA A 10 -7.94 -7.23 -5.99
CA ALA A 10 -8.22 -5.89 -6.49
C ALA A 10 -6.98 -4.98 -6.44
N GLU A 11 -6.13 -5.11 -5.41
CA GLU A 11 -4.85 -4.40 -5.30
C GLU A 11 -3.87 -4.83 -6.39
N ILE A 12 -3.76 -6.14 -6.64
CA ILE A 12 -2.95 -6.69 -7.74
C ILE A 12 -3.45 -6.17 -9.08
N ASN A 13 -4.77 -6.21 -9.31
CA ASN A 13 -5.35 -5.68 -10.53
C ASN A 13 -5.08 -4.18 -10.69
N ALA A 14 -5.25 -3.39 -9.62
CA ALA A 14 -4.94 -1.97 -9.65
C ALA A 14 -3.47 -1.70 -10.03
N ALA A 15 -2.53 -2.48 -9.49
CA ALA A 15 -1.12 -2.39 -9.86
C ALA A 15 -0.89 -2.70 -11.37
N GLU A 16 -1.49 -3.76 -11.89
CA GLU A 16 -1.43 -4.08 -13.33
C GLU A 16 -2.00 -2.96 -14.20
N GLN A 17 -3.11 -2.35 -13.78
CA GLN A 17 -3.72 -1.23 -14.51
C GLN A 17 -2.84 0.02 -14.45
N MET A 18 -2.22 0.30 -13.31
CA MET A 18 -1.22 1.38 -13.20
C MET A 18 -0.02 1.15 -14.14
N GLN A 19 0.47 -0.08 -14.26
CA GLN A 19 1.53 -0.41 -15.22
C GLN A 19 1.10 -0.11 -16.65
N LYS A 20 -0.12 -0.50 -17.05
CA LYS A 20 -0.70 -0.19 -18.37
C LYS A 20 -0.87 1.31 -18.62
N LEU A 21 -1.12 2.09 -17.56
CA LEU A 21 -1.17 3.57 -17.60
C LEU A 21 0.23 4.23 -17.70
N GLY A 22 1.29 3.43 -17.74
CA GLY A 22 2.67 3.88 -17.89
C GLY A 22 3.46 3.96 -16.57
N TYR A 23 2.93 3.48 -15.44
CA TYR A 23 3.65 3.35 -14.18
C TYR A 23 4.28 1.95 -14.07
N GLY A 24 5.30 1.66 -14.89
CA GLY A 24 5.86 0.32 -15.03
C GLY A 24 6.45 -0.32 -13.76
N ASP A 25 6.74 0.46 -12.73
CA ASP A 25 7.23 -0.01 -11.42
C ASP A 25 6.10 -0.17 -10.38
N ALA A 26 4.84 -0.02 -10.76
CA ALA A 26 3.72 -0.12 -9.84
C ALA A 26 3.60 -1.54 -9.24
N THR A 27 3.59 -1.61 -7.91
CA THR A 27 3.57 -2.85 -7.14
C THR A 27 2.51 -2.77 -6.03
N ALA A 28 1.67 -3.80 -5.93
CA ALA A 28 0.71 -3.93 -4.84
C ALA A 28 1.45 -4.25 -3.52
N LEU A 29 1.11 -3.55 -2.44
CA LEU A 29 1.74 -3.74 -1.13
C LEU A 29 1.15 -4.93 -0.35
N LEU A 30 -0.05 -5.39 -0.72
CA LEU A 30 -0.69 -6.62 -0.20
C LEU A 30 -0.66 -6.70 1.32
N GLY A 31 -1.50 -5.90 1.95
CA GLY A 31 -1.61 -5.84 3.41
C GLY A 31 -2.15 -4.49 3.83
N GLY A 32 -3.49 -4.38 3.90
CA GLY A 32 -4.25 -3.15 4.14
C GLY A 32 -4.05 -2.46 5.50
N ALA A 33 -2.79 -2.28 5.93
CA ALA A 33 -2.38 -1.64 7.17
C ALA A 33 -1.41 -0.47 6.96
N ASP A 34 -0.88 -0.26 5.74
CA ASP A 34 0.07 0.83 5.46
C ASP A 34 -0.65 2.14 5.09
N GLY A 35 -1.26 2.77 6.10
CA GLY A 35 -1.58 4.21 6.07
C GLY A 35 -2.54 4.70 4.97
N GLY A 36 -3.15 3.79 4.20
CA GLY A 36 -4.06 4.11 3.11
C GLY A 36 -3.42 4.15 1.70
N ILE A 37 -2.22 3.60 1.52
CA ILE A 37 -1.66 3.33 0.19
C ILE A 37 -1.59 1.81 -0.01
N ASP A 38 -2.25 1.32 -1.04
CA ASP A 38 -2.30 -0.12 -1.35
C ASP A 38 -1.41 -0.47 -2.56
N VAL A 39 -1.11 0.52 -3.42
CA VAL A 39 -0.22 0.36 -4.57
C VAL A 39 0.82 1.47 -4.60
N TYR A 40 2.09 1.08 -4.73
CA TYR A 40 3.24 1.97 -4.78
C TYR A 40 3.85 2.02 -6.18
N SER A 41 4.21 3.22 -6.65
CA SER A 41 5.14 3.48 -7.74
C SER A 41 6.04 4.67 -7.35
N SER A 42 7.24 4.74 -7.91
CA SER A 42 8.13 5.91 -7.75
C SER A 42 7.45 7.24 -8.12
N ARG A 43 6.49 7.20 -9.06
CA ARG A 43 5.79 8.39 -9.60
C ARG A 43 4.32 8.49 -9.22
N ALA A 44 3.75 7.47 -8.57
CA ALA A 44 2.34 7.48 -8.22
C ALA A 44 2.02 6.63 -6.98
N TYR A 45 0.97 7.01 -6.27
CA TYR A 45 0.34 6.20 -5.22
C TYR A 45 -1.09 5.88 -5.60
N ALA A 46 -1.55 4.71 -5.17
CA ALA A 46 -2.96 4.40 -5.23
C ALA A 46 -3.51 3.73 -3.97
N GLN A 47 -4.80 3.99 -3.74
CA GLN A 47 -5.63 3.29 -2.77
C GLN A 47 -6.73 2.51 -3.49
N VAL A 48 -7.11 1.36 -2.94
CA VAL A 48 -8.09 0.42 -3.50
C VAL A 48 -9.16 0.09 -2.47
N LYS A 49 -10.41 0.43 -2.78
CA LYS A 49 -11.59 0.10 -1.97
C LYS A 49 -12.46 -0.91 -2.70
N TRP A 50 -12.28 -2.20 -2.40
CA TRP A 50 -13.01 -3.27 -3.09
C TRP A 50 -14.42 -3.52 -2.56
N ARG A 51 -14.65 -3.37 -1.25
CA ARG A 51 -15.92 -3.70 -0.58
C ARG A 51 -16.41 -2.55 0.29
N GLY A 52 -17.67 -2.65 0.72
CA GLY A 52 -18.35 -1.65 1.52
C GLY A 52 -19.22 -0.72 0.67
N GLY A 53 -19.45 0.50 1.17
CA GLY A 53 -20.14 1.55 0.42
C GLY A 53 -19.23 2.27 -0.58
N SER A 54 -19.85 3.11 -1.42
CA SER A 54 -19.14 4.01 -2.34
C SER A 54 -18.07 4.83 -1.61
N ALA A 55 -16.95 5.07 -2.30
CA ALA A 55 -15.88 5.92 -1.80
C ALA A 55 -16.39 7.37 -1.69
N GLY A 56 -16.25 7.94 -0.50
CA GLY A 56 -16.67 9.30 -0.19
C GLY A 56 -15.49 10.27 -0.16
N LYS A 57 -15.79 11.56 0.01
CA LYS A 57 -14.78 12.62 0.12
C LYS A 57 -13.73 12.34 1.20
N SER A 58 -14.14 11.83 2.36
CA SER A 58 -13.21 11.51 3.46
C SER A 58 -12.19 10.44 3.08
N ASP A 59 -12.58 9.45 2.27
CA ASP A 59 -11.66 8.42 1.78
C ASP A 59 -10.58 9.05 0.88
N LEU A 60 -10.99 9.97 0.00
CA LEU A 60 -10.06 10.66 -0.91
C LEU A 60 -9.17 11.67 -0.20
N THR A 61 -9.70 12.40 0.78
CA THR A 61 -8.91 13.31 1.62
C THR A 61 -7.85 12.53 2.37
N ASN A 62 -8.18 11.36 2.91
CA ASN A 62 -7.20 10.52 3.60
C ASN A 62 -6.04 10.13 2.66
N LEU A 63 -6.33 9.66 1.43
CA LEU A 63 -5.28 9.39 0.44
C LEU A 63 -4.44 10.64 0.12
N TYR A 64 -5.09 11.79 -0.03
CA TYR A 64 -4.42 13.06 -0.31
C TYR A 64 -3.47 13.45 0.83
N ASP A 65 -3.87 13.26 2.08
CA ASP A 65 -3.08 13.59 3.25
C ASP A 65 -1.93 12.58 3.46
N THR A 66 -2.16 11.29 3.20
CA THR A 66 -1.14 10.22 3.31
C THR A 66 0.07 10.46 2.41
N ARG A 67 -0.08 11.18 1.28
CA ARG A 67 1.05 11.54 0.41
C ARG A 67 2.11 12.41 1.10
N GLY A 68 1.75 13.06 2.22
CA GLY A 68 2.60 14.00 2.94
C GLY A 68 3.04 15.18 2.07
N THR A 69 4.29 15.61 2.23
CA THR A 69 4.89 16.73 1.49
C THR A 69 5.30 16.38 0.05
N SER A 70 5.16 15.13 -0.37
CA SER A 70 5.55 14.68 -1.70
C SER A 70 4.47 14.97 -2.75
N HIS A 71 4.41 16.22 -3.22
CA HIS A 71 3.50 16.65 -4.29
C HIS A 71 3.90 16.15 -5.70
N ALA A 72 5.08 15.56 -5.86
CA ALA A 72 5.58 15.11 -7.15
C ALA A 72 4.86 13.85 -7.67
N ARG A 73 4.19 13.09 -6.80
CA ARG A 73 3.54 11.82 -7.15
C ARG A 73 2.08 12.02 -7.50
N LYS A 74 1.63 11.34 -8.55
CA LYS A 74 0.21 11.30 -8.92
C LYS A 74 -0.56 10.41 -7.95
N LEU A 75 -1.81 10.77 -7.70
CA LEU A 75 -2.70 10.01 -6.84
C LEU A 75 -3.79 9.35 -7.69
N LEU A 76 -3.95 8.06 -7.52
CA LEU A 76 -4.99 7.27 -8.15
C LEU A 76 -5.86 6.63 -7.07
N TYR A 77 -7.15 6.51 -7.32
CA TYR A 77 -8.06 5.79 -6.45
C TYR A 77 -8.82 4.76 -7.26
N PHE A 78 -8.94 3.54 -6.74
CA PHE A 78 -9.73 2.47 -7.33
C PHE A 78 -10.86 2.09 -6.38
N SER A 79 -12.10 2.07 -6.86
CA SER A 79 -13.27 1.73 -6.04
C SER A 79 -14.17 0.74 -6.76
N GLY A 80 -14.47 -0.39 -6.11
CA GLY A 80 -15.44 -1.37 -6.60
C GLY A 80 -16.87 -0.83 -6.57
N PRO A 81 -17.36 -0.35 -5.41
CA PRO A 81 -18.72 0.21 -5.30
C PRO A 81 -18.92 1.55 -6.03
N GLY A 82 -17.83 2.19 -6.49
CA GLY A 82 -17.86 3.50 -7.13
C GLY A 82 -17.68 4.66 -6.15
N TYR A 83 -18.17 5.85 -6.51
CA TYR A 83 -17.89 7.12 -5.84
C TYR A 83 -19.18 7.88 -5.56
N THR A 84 -19.19 8.69 -4.52
CA THR A 84 -20.23 9.74 -4.35
C THR A 84 -19.90 10.95 -5.22
N ASP A 85 -20.92 11.76 -5.56
CA ASP A 85 -20.72 12.97 -6.37
C ASP A 85 -19.71 13.92 -5.72
N GLU A 86 -19.83 14.12 -4.40
CA GLU A 86 -18.88 14.93 -3.61
C GLU A 86 -17.43 14.43 -3.68
N ALA A 87 -17.23 13.10 -3.81
CA ALA A 87 -15.91 12.52 -3.95
C ALA A 87 -15.33 12.83 -5.34
N VAL A 88 -16.15 12.75 -6.39
CA VAL A 88 -15.74 13.11 -7.75
C VAL A 88 -15.35 14.59 -7.83
N ASP A 89 -16.17 15.48 -7.30
CA ASP A 89 -15.89 16.93 -7.26
C ASP A 89 -14.58 17.23 -6.53
N TYR A 90 -14.36 16.59 -5.38
CA TYR A 90 -13.13 16.75 -4.62
C TYR A 90 -11.91 16.23 -5.40
N ALA A 91 -12.00 15.02 -5.98
CA ALA A 91 -10.92 14.43 -6.78
C ALA A 91 -10.53 15.35 -7.94
N ASP A 92 -11.50 15.94 -8.61
CA ASP A 92 -11.28 16.86 -9.72
C ASP A 92 -10.60 18.16 -9.26
N ALA A 93 -10.98 18.68 -8.09
CA ALA A 93 -10.35 19.86 -7.49
C ALA A 93 -8.89 19.63 -7.09
N VAL A 94 -8.56 18.45 -6.56
CA VAL A 94 -7.22 18.16 -6.01
C VAL A 94 -6.30 17.33 -6.93
N GLY A 95 -6.82 16.88 -8.08
CA GLY A 95 -6.04 16.16 -9.08
C GLY A 95 -5.87 14.66 -8.82
N ILE A 96 -6.84 14.01 -8.18
CA ILE A 96 -6.86 12.54 -7.99
C ILE A 96 -7.54 11.89 -9.20
N ALA A 97 -6.90 10.89 -9.79
CA ALA A 97 -7.48 10.12 -10.89
C ALA A 97 -8.32 8.95 -10.34
N LEU A 98 -9.61 8.92 -10.66
CA LEU A 98 -10.55 7.92 -10.17
C LEU A 98 -10.81 6.82 -11.19
N PHE A 99 -10.83 5.58 -10.71
CA PHE A 99 -11.15 4.41 -11.51
C PHE A 99 -12.18 3.56 -10.78
N ARG A 100 -13.20 3.08 -11.48
CA ARG A 100 -14.07 2.02 -10.91
C ARG A 100 -13.36 0.70 -11.10
N CYS A 101 -13.38 -0.18 -10.11
CA CYS A 101 -12.79 -1.52 -10.22
C CYS A 101 -13.93 -2.51 -10.47
N GLU A 102 -14.01 -3.06 -11.68
CA GLU A 102 -15.05 -4.02 -12.04
C GLU A 102 -14.60 -5.46 -11.70
N PRO A 103 -15.52 -6.39 -11.40
CA PRO A 103 -15.16 -7.77 -11.06
C PRO A 103 -14.44 -8.54 -12.17
N ASP A 104 -14.53 -8.11 -13.42
CA ASP A 104 -13.81 -8.68 -14.55
C ASP A 104 -12.35 -8.19 -14.66
N GLY A 105 -11.97 -7.22 -13.83
CA GLY A 105 -10.64 -6.61 -13.80
C GLY A 105 -10.50 -5.38 -14.70
N GLU A 106 -11.58 -4.95 -15.35
CA GLU A 106 -11.62 -3.66 -16.04
C GLU A 106 -11.66 -2.51 -15.03
N THR A 107 -11.04 -1.40 -15.43
CA THR A 107 -10.98 -0.20 -14.59
C THR A 107 -11.45 1.05 -15.34
N PRO A 108 -12.76 1.22 -15.59
CA PRO A 108 -13.23 2.37 -16.34
C PRO A 108 -12.93 3.68 -15.58
N PRO A 109 -12.40 4.72 -16.28
CA PRO A 109 -12.05 5.98 -15.66
C PRO A 109 -13.30 6.79 -15.26
N VAL A 110 -13.21 7.54 -14.16
CA VAL A 110 -14.26 8.41 -13.62
C VAL A 110 -13.68 9.81 -13.38
N GLY A 111 -14.53 10.85 -13.50
CA GLY A 111 -14.12 12.24 -13.32
C GLY A 111 -13.28 12.79 -14.48
N ALA A 112 -12.60 13.92 -14.25
CA ALA A 112 -11.88 14.63 -15.30
C ALA A 112 -10.43 14.17 -15.49
N HIS A 113 -9.78 13.64 -14.45
CA HIS A 113 -8.33 13.34 -14.48
C HIS A 113 -7.99 11.94 -14.99
N ALA A 114 -8.77 10.91 -14.64
CA ALA A 114 -8.51 9.55 -15.08
C ALA A 114 -8.61 9.36 -16.61
N PRO A 115 -9.60 9.94 -17.32
CA PRO A 115 -9.65 9.84 -18.78
C PRO A 115 -8.44 10.46 -19.47
N LYS A 116 -7.92 11.58 -18.93
CA LYS A 116 -6.71 12.23 -19.46
C LYS A 116 -5.48 11.33 -19.32
N LEU A 117 -5.37 10.63 -18.19
CA LEU A 117 -4.29 9.68 -17.95
C LEU A 117 -4.37 8.49 -18.92
N VAL A 118 -5.56 7.93 -19.15
CA VAL A 118 -5.79 6.85 -20.13
C VAL A 118 -5.45 7.32 -21.54
N ALA A 119 -5.87 8.53 -21.94
CA ALA A 119 -5.55 9.09 -23.25
C ALA A 119 -4.04 9.31 -23.43
N ALA A 120 -3.35 9.82 -22.41
CA ALA A 120 -1.90 10.00 -22.43
C ALA A 120 -1.15 8.67 -22.57
N ALA A 121 -1.59 7.63 -21.87
CA ALA A 121 -1.02 6.29 -21.98
C ALA A 121 -1.21 5.71 -23.39
N ARG A 122 -2.40 5.86 -23.99
CA ARG A 122 -2.69 5.44 -25.36
C ARG A 122 -1.84 6.17 -26.40
N ASN A 123 -1.67 7.48 -26.25
CA ASN A 123 -0.85 8.26 -27.19
C ASN A 123 0.63 7.85 -27.09
N SER A 124 1.09 7.48 -25.90
CA SER A 124 2.47 6.99 -25.67
C SER A 124 2.71 5.61 -26.27
N THR A 125 1.71 4.71 -26.25
CA THR A 125 1.80 3.37 -26.85
C THR A 125 1.63 3.37 -28.37
N VAL A 126 0.92 4.35 -28.94
CA VAL A 126 0.82 4.51 -30.41
C VAL A 126 2.08 5.15 -31.00
N ALA A 127 2.75 6.04 -30.26
CA ALA A 127 4.02 6.64 -30.68
C ALA A 127 5.21 5.68 -30.58
N VAL A 128 5.08 4.59 -29.82
CA VAL A 128 6.09 3.55 -29.65
C VAL A 128 5.42 2.19 -29.85
N ALA A 129 5.33 1.73 -31.11
CA ALA A 129 5.21 0.29 -31.34
C ALA A 129 6.40 -0.35 -30.61
N PRO A 130 6.19 -1.21 -29.60
CA PRO A 130 7.30 -1.78 -28.87
C PRO A 130 8.15 -2.57 -29.86
N PRO A 131 9.48 -2.44 -29.88
CA PRO A 131 10.29 -3.52 -30.43
C PRO A 131 9.82 -4.81 -29.75
N PRO A 132 9.73 -5.95 -30.47
CA PRO A 132 9.30 -7.21 -29.88
C PRO A 132 10.05 -7.37 -28.55
N PRO A 133 9.34 -7.68 -27.45
CA PRO A 133 10.00 -7.81 -26.16
C PRO A 133 11.22 -8.71 -26.37
N PRO A 134 12.41 -8.30 -25.91
CA PRO A 134 13.56 -9.18 -25.99
C PRO A 134 13.11 -10.53 -25.42
N PRO A 135 13.50 -11.66 -26.04
CA PRO A 135 13.15 -12.99 -25.55
C PRO A 135 13.35 -12.98 -24.04
N PRO A 136 12.38 -13.44 -23.23
CA PRO A 136 12.47 -13.32 -21.78
C PRO A 136 13.83 -13.84 -21.38
N GLU A 137 14.72 -12.93 -20.96
CA GLU A 137 16.02 -13.32 -20.44
C GLU A 137 15.70 -14.34 -19.35
N PRO A 138 16.31 -15.54 -19.37
CA PRO A 138 16.02 -16.55 -18.37
C PRO A 138 16.23 -15.89 -17.01
N GLU A 139 15.12 -15.66 -16.29
CA GLU A 139 15.14 -14.95 -15.02
C GLU A 139 16.17 -15.66 -14.15
N SER A 140 17.28 -14.98 -13.86
CA SER A 140 18.37 -15.61 -13.11
C SER A 140 17.77 -16.19 -11.83
N PRO A 141 18.03 -17.48 -11.51
CA PRO A 141 17.50 -18.12 -10.31
C PRO A 141 17.71 -17.26 -9.05
N ALA A 142 18.81 -16.51 -9.02
CA ALA A 142 19.13 -15.57 -7.96
C ALA A 142 18.09 -14.45 -7.76
N ARG A 143 17.50 -13.89 -8.83
CA ARG A 143 16.48 -12.83 -8.74
C ARG A 143 15.15 -13.36 -8.23
N ILE A 144 14.75 -14.56 -8.66
CA ILE A 144 13.52 -15.21 -8.17
C ILE A 144 13.66 -15.54 -6.70
N VAL A 145 14.80 -16.10 -6.30
CA VAL A 145 15.10 -16.39 -4.89
C VAL A 145 15.15 -15.11 -4.06
N ALA A 146 15.77 -14.03 -4.56
CA ALA A 146 15.84 -12.76 -3.84
C ALA A 146 14.46 -12.12 -3.65
N ARG A 147 13.60 -12.13 -4.69
CA ARG A 147 12.22 -11.62 -4.60
C ARG A 147 11.40 -12.43 -3.60
N ASN A 148 11.48 -13.76 -3.67
CA ASN A 148 10.71 -14.64 -2.78
C ASN A 148 11.22 -14.57 -1.33
N ALA A 149 12.53 -14.45 -1.15
CA ALA A 149 13.15 -14.23 0.16
C ALA A 149 12.73 -12.87 0.73
N TRP A 150 12.75 -11.80 -0.07
CA TRP A 150 12.31 -10.48 0.37
C TRP A 150 10.83 -10.45 0.70
N ALA A 151 9.98 -11.09 -0.10
CA ALA A 151 8.54 -11.19 0.18
C ALA A 151 8.26 -12.00 1.47
N MET A 152 9.00 -13.09 1.71
CA MET A 152 8.92 -13.83 2.98
C MET A 152 9.38 -12.97 4.16
N VAL A 153 10.49 -12.24 4.03
CA VAL A 153 11.01 -11.37 5.09
C VAL A 153 10.03 -10.22 5.35
N ALA A 154 9.57 -9.51 4.32
CA ALA A 154 8.62 -8.42 4.45
C ALA A 154 7.28 -8.91 5.06
N GLY A 155 6.75 -10.05 4.61
CA GLY A 155 5.54 -10.65 5.18
C GLY A 155 5.74 -11.11 6.63
N PHE A 156 6.91 -11.67 6.95
CA PHE A 156 7.25 -12.05 8.33
C PHE A 156 7.34 -10.82 9.24
N PHE A 157 8.03 -9.77 8.83
CA PHE A 157 8.11 -8.51 9.58
C PHE A 157 6.75 -7.82 9.68
N GLY A 158 5.96 -7.75 8.61
CA GLY A 158 4.60 -7.22 8.66
C GLY A 158 3.69 -7.96 9.65
N ALA A 159 3.77 -9.30 9.66
CA ALA A 159 3.00 -10.14 10.59
C ALA A 159 3.54 -10.13 12.03
N HIS A 160 4.86 -9.98 12.22
CA HIS A 160 5.52 -10.21 13.52
C HIS A 160 6.23 -8.97 14.10
N TRP A 161 6.11 -7.77 13.51
CA TRP A 161 6.78 -6.56 14.03
C TRP A 161 6.41 -6.25 15.49
N ARG A 162 5.19 -6.63 15.90
CA ARG A 162 4.69 -6.47 17.28
C ARG A 162 5.37 -7.44 18.26
N LEU A 163 5.67 -8.67 17.84
CA LEU A 163 6.43 -9.65 18.63
C LEU A 163 7.92 -9.26 18.69
N LEU A 164 8.47 -8.76 17.59
CA LEU A 164 9.83 -8.23 17.55
C LEU A 164 9.99 -7.02 18.49
N GLY A 165 9.01 -6.11 18.52
CA GLY A 165 8.98 -4.99 19.48
C GLY A 165 8.94 -5.44 20.94
N ALA A 166 8.15 -6.48 21.27
CA ALA A 166 8.09 -7.04 22.62
C ALA A 166 9.41 -7.73 23.04
N VAL A 167 10.04 -8.46 22.13
CA VAL A 167 11.35 -9.09 22.37
C VAL A 167 12.44 -8.02 22.57
N VAL A 168 12.46 -6.98 21.73
CA VAL A 168 13.40 -5.86 21.89
C VAL A 168 13.18 -5.14 23.23
N CYS A 169 11.93 -4.87 23.62
CA CYS A 169 11.63 -4.28 24.93
C CYS A 169 12.13 -5.16 26.08
N THR A 170 11.94 -6.48 25.97
CA THR A 170 12.43 -7.45 26.97
C THR A 170 13.96 -7.47 27.04
N ILE A 171 14.65 -7.40 25.91
CA ILE A 171 16.11 -7.32 25.84
C ILE A 171 16.62 -6.00 26.45
N VAL A 172 15.94 -4.88 26.17
CA VAL A 172 16.25 -3.58 26.78
C VAL A 172 16.07 -3.63 28.29
N LEU A 173 15.02 -4.28 28.81
CA LEU A 173 14.83 -4.49 30.26
C LEU A 173 15.92 -5.34 30.89
N MET A 174 16.56 -6.25 30.14
CA MET A 174 17.66 -7.08 30.63
C MET A 174 19.00 -6.34 30.63
N ILE A 175 19.24 -5.43 29.68
CA ILE A 175 20.55 -4.79 29.47
C ILE A 175 20.62 -3.39 30.10
N ALA A 176 19.56 -2.58 29.97
CA ALA A 176 19.52 -1.20 30.48
C ALA A 176 19.80 -1.07 31.99
N PRO A 177 19.44 -2.04 32.86
CA PRO A 177 19.76 -1.96 34.29
C PRO A 177 21.24 -2.16 34.60
N PHE A 178 22.11 -2.55 33.66
CA PHE A 178 23.51 -2.88 33.94
C PHE A 178 24.53 -2.08 33.11
N GLY A 179 24.11 -1.17 32.24
CA GLY A 179 25.02 -0.33 31.45
C GLY A 179 25.66 0.81 32.25
N GLU A 180 26.97 1.05 32.10
CA GLU A 180 27.72 2.13 32.78
C GLU A 180 27.37 3.58 32.31
N GLY A 181 26.39 3.73 31.43
CA GLY A 181 25.97 5.02 30.84
C GLY A 181 25.01 5.86 31.71
N ASN A 182 24.56 7.00 31.15
CA ASN A 182 23.72 8.00 31.81
C ASN A 182 22.47 7.40 32.47
N VAL A 183 22.36 7.56 33.79
CA VAL A 183 21.27 7.03 34.64
C VAL A 183 19.89 7.50 34.16
N GLY A 184 19.77 8.74 33.68
CA GLY A 184 18.51 9.27 33.16
C GLY A 184 18.01 8.53 31.92
N LEU A 185 18.93 8.16 31.02
CA LEU A 185 18.61 7.39 29.82
C LEU A 185 18.17 5.96 30.16
N ARG A 186 18.78 5.36 31.19
CA ARG A 186 18.44 4.00 31.67
C ARG A 186 17.05 3.94 32.29
N VAL A 187 16.72 4.89 33.17
CA VAL A 187 15.40 4.99 33.79
C VAL A 187 14.33 5.23 32.73
N PHE A 188 14.58 6.15 31.79
CA PHE A 188 13.66 6.44 30.69
C PHE A 188 13.39 5.21 29.79
N ALA A 189 14.46 4.52 29.35
CA ALA A 189 14.33 3.32 28.52
C ALA A 189 13.59 2.18 29.25
N THR A 190 13.84 2.02 30.55
CA THR A 190 13.18 1.00 31.37
C THR A 190 11.68 1.29 31.51
N ILE A 191 11.29 2.53 31.84
CA ILE A 191 9.88 2.93 31.96
C ILE A 191 9.15 2.73 30.62
N LEU A 192 9.79 3.13 29.52
CA LEU A 192 9.21 3.02 28.17
C LEU A 192 9.01 1.55 27.77
N ALA A 193 9.93 0.66 28.15
CA ALA A 193 9.81 -0.78 27.90
C ALA A 193 8.76 -1.47 28.78
N VAL A 194 8.61 -1.07 30.05
CA VAL A 194 7.56 -1.59 30.95
C VAL A 194 6.15 -1.25 30.47
N VAL A 195 5.97 -0.04 29.91
CA VAL A 195 4.67 0.37 29.34
C VAL A 195 4.47 -0.18 27.94
N GLY A 196 5.52 -0.21 27.12
CA GLY A 196 5.46 -0.68 25.73
C GLY A 196 5.05 -2.15 25.61
N ALA A 197 5.64 -3.04 26.41
CA ALA A 197 5.39 -4.48 26.33
C ALA A 197 3.89 -4.89 26.47
N PRO A 198 3.14 -4.45 27.51
CA PRO A 198 1.72 -4.78 27.65
C PRO A 198 0.84 -4.09 26.59
N VAL A 199 1.22 -2.90 26.11
CA VAL A 199 0.48 -2.22 25.03
C VAL A 199 0.61 -2.99 23.71
N PHE A 200 1.82 -3.40 23.33
CA PHE A 200 2.03 -4.21 22.13
C PHE A 200 1.34 -5.58 22.22
N TRP A 201 1.31 -6.18 23.42
CA TRP A 201 0.58 -7.43 23.67
C TRP A 201 -0.94 -7.28 23.49
N LEU A 202 -1.52 -6.21 24.03
CA LEU A 202 -2.96 -5.93 23.90
C LEU A 202 -3.36 -5.65 22.44
N LEU A 203 -2.56 -4.88 21.72
CA LEU A 203 -2.78 -4.60 20.29
C LEU A 203 -2.71 -5.89 19.43
N TYR A 204 -1.84 -6.82 19.79
CA TYR A 204 -1.78 -8.14 19.15
C TYR A 204 -3.05 -8.96 19.38
N VAL A 205 -3.53 -9.03 20.63
CA VAL A 205 -4.76 -9.77 20.97
C VAL A 205 -5.98 -9.18 20.27
N GLN A 206 -6.12 -7.84 20.25
CA GLN A 206 -7.24 -7.18 19.58
C GLN A 206 -7.26 -7.42 18.07
N HIS A 207 -6.09 -7.43 17.42
CA HIS A 207 -5.99 -7.69 16.00
C HIS A 207 -6.37 -9.13 15.62
N ARG A 208 -6.00 -10.10 16.46
CA ARG A 208 -6.41 -11.50 16.26
C ARG A 208 -7.93 -11.67 16.30
N HIS A 209 -8.60 -11.03 17.27
CA HIS A 209 -10.06 -11.08 17.37
C HIS A 209 -10.80 -10.38 16.23
N ALA A 210 -10.16 -9.45 15.52
CA ALA A 210 -10.74 -8.75 14.37
C ALA A 210 -10.68 -9.58 13.07
N ASN A 211 -9.75 -10.53 12.96
CA ASN A 211 -9.62 -11.40 11.78
C ASN A 211 -10.44 -12.71 11.86
N ASP A 212 -10.94 -13.06 13.05
CA ASP A 212 -11.73 -14.28 13.29
C ASP A 212 -13.27 -14.05 13.26
N ARG A 213 -13.72 -12.85 12.85
CA ARG A 213 -15.15 -12.49 12.68
C ARG A 213 -15.46 -12.14 11.23
#